data_AF-A0A3S1E542-F1
#
_entry.id   AF-A0A3S1E542-F1
#
_cell.length_a   1.000
_cell.length_b   1.000
_cell.length_c   1.000
_cell.angle_alpha   90.00
_cell.angle_beta   90.00
_cell.angle_gamma   90.00
#
_symmetry.space_group_name_H-M   'P 1'
#
loop_
_entity.id
_entity.type
_entity.pdbx_description
1 polymer ?
#
loop_
_entity_poly.entity_id
_entity_poly.type
_entity_poly.pdbx_seq_one_letter_code
_entity_poly.pdbx_strand_id
1 'polypeptide(L)'
;MSHERSQIMKPTQGRSPDLRSAMFGSMHGLIGVGVFSAVINILALTGSVYMLQIYDRVLPSQSIPTLVGFTIGMLGLYAVYGLLDFVRLRLLVRIGSRLHRDLQQKAFAASLSLPLTAGQDANRVQPLRDLDQLRGFLSGLGPTVVFDAPWIPFYMVVIYLLHPSLGVLATLGAAAVVLLTVVAEVVARKPAARASETLVAQRLLADSGRRNAEVVQAMGLSAQLGRRWNEISHLYLKNQEQLSDVVGAASSLSKTLRMALQSSVLGLGAYLVIGGEASPGVIIASSILLGRSLAPVDVAIANWRGFLATRRSYSDLAAALDAFGSQKDPMELPRPQTQLAVEELTVAPPSLQRPTLVNVSFRLSRGAGLAIVGPSGSGKTTLVRALVGAWKPLRGTVRLDGAALDQWNSELLGTHIGYLPQD
;
A
#
# COMPACT_ATOMS: atom_id res chain seq x y z
N MET A 1 51.50 -5.10 -32.39
CA MET A 1 52.02 -5.03 -31.01
C MET A 1 51.67 -3.64 -30.51
N SER A 2 50.83 -3.37 -29.52
CA SER A 2 50.05 -4.18 -28.58
C SER A 2 48.87 -3.30 -28.18
N HIS A 3 47.65 -3.78 -28.42
CA HIS A 3 46.43 -3.14 -27.93
C HIS A 3 46.29 -3.46 -26.44
N GLU A 4 46.32 -2.44 -25.58
CA GLU A 4 45.79 -2.54 -24.23
C GLU A 4 44.76 -1.43 -24.04
N ARG A 5 43.50 -1.77 -24.38
CA ARG A 5 42.32 -1.00 -23.99
C ARG A 5 42.09 -1.24 -22.51
N SER A 6 42.42 -0.26 -21.67
CA SER A 6 41.87 -0.18 -20.33
C SER A 6 40.36 -0.01 -20.44
N GLN A 7 39.62 -1.07 -20.14
CA GLN A 7 38.18 -1.04 -19.97
C GLN A 7 37.87 -0.18 -18.75
N ILE A 8 37.65 1.11 -18.98
CA ILE A 8 36.97 1.98 -18.02
C ILE A 8 35.52 1.47 -17.98
N MET A 9 35.23 0.64 -16.98
CA MET A 9 33.87 0.30 -16.58
C MET A 9 33.07 1.60 -16.48
N LYS A 10 32.09 1.77 -17.38
CA LYS A 10 31.06 2.79 -17.22
C LYS A 10 30.42 2.57 -15.85
N PRO A 11 30.32 3.59 -14.98
CA PRO A 11 29.53 3.45 -13.77
C PRO A 11 28.10 3.19 -14.22
N THR A 12 27.62 1.97 -13.99
CA THR A 12 26.19 1.67 -14.00
C THR A 12 25.56 2.65 -13.02
N GLN A 13 24.84 3.64 -13.55
CA GLN A 13 23.98 4.51 -12.76
C GLN A 13 23.10 3.61 -11.90
N GLY A 14 23.46 3.48 -10.63
CA GLY A 14 22.68 2.81 -9.61
C GLY A 14 21.41 3.63 -9.40
N ARG A 15 20.42 3.42 -10.27
CA ARG A 15 19.05 3.77 -9.94
C ARG A 15 18.74 2.96 -8.69
N SER A 16 18.55 3.64 -7.57
CA SER A 16 17.90 3.09 -6.38
C SER A 16 16.76 2.19 -6.87
N PRO A 17 16.62 0.95 -6.40
CA PRO A 17 15.51 0.13 -6.84
C PRO A 17 14.24 0.82 -6.33
N ASP A 18 13.63 1.62 -7.21
CA ASP A 18 12.38 2.32 -7.01
C ASP A 18 11.39 1.30 -6.47
N LEU A 19 10.45 1.71 -5.63
CA LEU A 19 9.30 0.89 -5.24
C LEU A 19 8.70 0.12 -6.44
N ARG A 20 8.75 0.75 -7.62
CA ARG A 20 8.43 0.16 -8.93
C ARG A 20 9.26 -1.09 -9.28
N SER A 21 10.58 -1.05 -9.13
CA SER A 21 11.46 -2.20 -9.42
C SER A 21 11.20 -3.41 -8.52
N ALA A 22 10.90 -3.20 -7.24
CA ALA A 22 10.50 -4.27 -6.32
C ALA A 22 9.14 -4.85 -6.69
N MET A 23 8.21 -4.01 -7.15
CA MET A 23 6.95 -4.46 -7.74
C MET A 23 7.17 -5.23 -9.06
N PHE A 24 8.08 -4.79 -9.93
CA PHE A 24 8.45 -5.48 -11.17
C PHE A 24 9.12 -6.84 -10.89
N GLY A 25 9.93 -6.95 -9.84
CA GLY A 25 10.48 -8.24 -9.38
C GLY A 25 9.41 -9.24 -8.95
N SER A 26 8.24 -8.73 -8.54
CA SER A 26 7.06 -9.53 -8.20
C SER A 26 6.12 -9.79 -9.39
N MET A 27 6.41 -9.24 -10.58
CA MET A 27 5.52 -9.30 -11.74
C MET A 27 5.28 -10.71 -12.26
N HIS A 28 6.28 -11.59 -12.22
CA HIS A 28 6.10 -13.01 -12.55
C HIS A 28 5.08 -13.70 -11.63
N GLY A 29 5.08 -13.34 -10.35
CA GLY A 29 4.08 -13.82 -9.39
C GLY A 29 2.69 -13.29 -9.69
N LEU A 30 2.57 -11.99 -10.02
CA LEU A 30 1.31 -11.35 -10.38
C LEU A 30 0.73 -11.91 -11.70
N ILE A 31 1.58 -12.20 -12.69
CA ILE A 31 1.17 -12.88 -13.93
C ILE A 31 0.62 -14.26 -13.59
N GLY A 32 1.32 -15.02 -12.74
CA GLY A 32 0.83 -16.30 -12.25
C GLY A 32 -0.56 -16.19 -11.62
N VAL A 33 -0.76 -15.23 -10.71
CA VAL A 33 -2.08 -14.95 -10.10
C VAL A 33 -3.13 -14.64 -11.16
N GLY A 34 -2.80 -13.84 -12.18
CA GLY A 34 -3.70 -13.55 -13.30
C GLY A 34 -4.11 -14.79 -14.10
N VAL A 35 -3.17 -15.69 -14.39
CA VAL A 35 -3.46 -16.97 -15.07
C VAL A 35 -4.34 -17.86 -14.20
N PHE A 36 -4.06 -17.99 -12.91
CA PHE A 36 -4.94 -18.73 -12.00
C PHE A 36 -6.33 -18.11 -11.93
N SER A 37 -6.44 -16.78 -11.80
CA SER A 37 -7.73 -16.07 -11.87
C SER A 37 -8.46 -16.33 -13.17
N ALA A 38 -7.78 -16.37 -14.32
CA ALA A 38 -8.39 -16.67 -15.60
C ALA A 38 -9.03 -18.07 -15.62
N VAL A 39 -8.27 -19.08 -15.19
CA VAL A 39 -8.75 -20.47 -15.13
C VAL A 39 -9.90 -20.59 -14.13
N ILE A 40 -9.81 -19.95 -12.96
CA ILE A 40 -10.86 -19.94 -11.93
C ILE A 40 -12.15 -19.32 -12.47
N ASN A 41 -12.07 -18.20 -13.19
CA ASN A 41 -13.24 -17.55 -13.78
C ASN A 41 -13.88 -18.40 -14.89
N ILE A 42 -13.09 -19.11 -15.69
CA ILE A 42 -13.64 -20.07 -16.67
C ILE A 42 -14.31 -21.25 -15.94
N LEU A 43 -13.66 -21.83 -14.93
CA LEU A 43 -14.23 -22.92 -14.13
C LEU A 43 -15.47 -22.48 -13.35
N ALA A 44 -15.62 -21.19 -13.05
CA ALA A 44 -16.83 -20.66 -12.41
C ALA A 44 -18.10 -20.86 -13.27
N LEU A 45 -17.96 -21.01 -14.59
CA LEU A 45 -19.06 -21.34 -15.50
C LEU A 45 -19.63 -22.75 -15.26
N THR A 46 -18.88 -23.63 -14.59
CA THR A 46 -19.27 -25.04 -14.34
C THR A 46 -20.68 -25.13 -13.74
N GLY A 47 -21.02 -24.26 -12.77
CA GLY A 47 -22.34 -24.27 -12.14
C GLY A 47 -23.46 -23.94 -13.13
N SER A 48 -23.26 -22.93 -13.98
CA SER A 48 -24.23 -22.54 -15.00
C SER A 48 -24.38 -23.60 -16.09
N VAL A 49 -23.26 -24.18 -16.55
CA VAL A 49 -23.25 -25.26 -17.55
C VAL A 49 -23.94 -26.50 -17.01
N TYR A 50 -23.69 -26.87 -15.75
CA TYR A 50 -24.35 -28.00 -15.10
C TYR A 50 -25.86 -27.84 -15.07
N MET A 51 -26.36 -26.66 -14.67
CA MET A 51 -27.80 -26.38 -14.67
C MET A 51 -28.40 -26.39 -16.08
N LEU A 52 -27.71 -25.84 -17.08
CA LEU A 52 -28.14 -25.91 -18.48
C LEU A 52 -28.29 -27.37 -18.95
N GLN A 53 -27.30 -28.23 -18.65
CA GLN A 53 -27.35 -29.65 -19.03
C GLN A 53 -28.45 -30.43 -18.30
N ILE A 54 -28.71 -30.13 -17.02
CA ILE A 54 -29.78 -30.79 -16.28
C ILE A 54 -31.14 -30.48 -16.90
N TYR A 55 -31.44 -29.20 -17.12
CA TYR A 55 -32.75 -28.77 -17.60
C TYR A 55 -32.99 -29.09 -19.08
N ASP A 56 -31.95 -28.97 -19.92
CA ASP A 56 -32.13 -29.12 -21.36
C ASP A 56 -31.87 -30.55 -21.85
N ARG A 57 -31.11 -31.37 -21.09
CA ARG A 57 -30.81 -32.76 -21.49
C ARG A 57 -31.26 -33.82 -20.51
N VAL A 58 -30.95 -33.69 -19.22
CA VAL A 58 -31.18 -34.77 -18.24
C VAL A 58 -32.67 -34.92 -17.93
N LEU A 59 -33.37 -33.81 -17.67
CA LEU A 59 -34.80 -33.80 -17.36
C LEU A 59 -35.64 -34.34 -18.53
N PRO A 60 -35.44 -33.89 -19.79
CA PRO A 60 -36.16 -34.44 -20.94
C PRO A 60 -35.84 -35.90 -21.23
N SER A 61 -34.57 -36.33 -21.09
CA SER A 61 -34.15 -37.71 -21.37
C SER A 61 -34.44 -38.69 -20.24
N GLN A 62 -34.80 -38.20 -19.04
CA GLN A 62 -35.05 -38.99 -17.83
C GLN A 62 -33.91 -40.00 -17.51
N SER A 63 -32.68 -39.70 -17.92
CA SER A 63 -31.54 -40.61 -17.84
C SER A 63 -30.74 -40.40 -16.55
N ILE A 64 -30.96 -41.26 -15.55
CA ILE A 64 -30.17 -41.28 -14.31
C ILE A 64 -28.66 -41.47 -14.57
N PRO A 65 -28.20 -42.35 -15.48
CA PRO A 65 -26.77 -42.48 -15.78
C PRO A 65 -26.14 -41.17 -16.25
N THR A 66 -26.86 -40.40 -17.07
CA THR A 66 -26.39 -39.10 -17.58
C THR A 66 -26.30 -38.06 -16.45
N LEU A 67 -27.27 -38.06 -15.53
CA LEU A 67 -27.25 -37.22 -14.33
C LEU A 67 -26.01 -37.49 -13.47
N VAL A 68 -25.75 -38.77 -13.18
CA VAL A 68 -24.60 -39.19 -12.37
C VAL A 68 -23.29 -38.79 -13.05
N GLY A 69 -23.17 -38.99 -14.36
CA GLY A 69 -22.00 -38.57 -15.15
C GLY A 69 -21.72 -37.06 -15.04
N PHE A 70 -22.74 -36.22 -15.27
CA PHE A 70 -22.59 -34.78 -15.13
C PHE A 70 -22.30 -34.34 -13.69
N THR A 71 -22.90 -34.99 -12.70
CA THR A 71 -22.71 -34.67 -11.28
C THR A 71 -21.27 -34.97 -10.83
N ILE A 72 -20.74 -36.14 -11.19
CA ILE A 72 -19.34 -36.52 -10.90
C ILE A 72 -18.37 -35.55 -11.60
N GLY A 73 -18.62 -35.23 -12.88
CA GLY A 73 -17.81 -34.26 -13.61
C GLY A 73 -17.81 -32.87 -12.96
N MET A 74 -18.99 -32.39 -12.55
CA MET A 74 -19.15 -31.11 -11.82
C MET A 74 -18.40 -31.12 -10.49
N LEU A 75 -18.52 -32.18 -9.69
CA LEU A 75 -17.79 -32.31 -8.42
C LEU A 75 -16.27 -32.29 -8.64
N GLY A 76 -15.78 -32.98 -9.68
CA GLY A 76 -14.36 -32.94 -10.06
C GLY A 76 -13.90 -31.54 -10.44
N LEU A 77 -14.67 -30.81 -11.26
CA LEU A 77 -14.37 -29.43 -11.64
C LEU A 77 -14.39 -28.47 -10.43
N TYR A 78 -15.31 -28.65 -9.48
CA TYR A 78 -15.34 -27.87 -8.24
C TYR A 78 -14.17 -28.18 -7.31
N ALA A 79 -13.70 -29.42 -7.25
CA ALA A 79 -12.48 -29.77 -6.53
C ALA A 79 -11.25 -29.06 -7.12
N VAL A 80 -11.13 -29.05 -8.45
CA VAL A 80 -10.08 -28.30 -9.15
C VAL A 80 -10.22 -26.79 -8.91
N TYR A 81 -11.42 -26.24 -9.01
CA TYR A 81 -11.69 -24.82 -8.71
C TYR A 81 -11.20 -24.44 -7.31
N GLY A 82 -11.57 -25.22 -6.28
CA GLY A 82 -11.18 -24.97 -4.90
C GLY A 82 -9.67 -25.07 -4.67
N LEU A 83 -9.01 -26.04 -5.32
CA LEU A 83 -7.56 -26.18 -5.27
C LEU A 83 -6.83 -24.98 -5.90
N LEU A 84 -7.28 -24.55 -7.08
CA LEU A 84 -6.69 -23.40 -7.77
C LEU A 84 -6.90 -22.10 -6.99
N ASP A 85 -8.09 -21.90 -6.40
CA ASP A 85 -8.36 -20.73 -5.58
C ASP A 85 -7.48 -20.70 -4.31
N PHE A 86 -7.30 -21.85 -3.66
CA PHE A 86 -6.39 -21.99 -2.53
C PHE A 86 -4.93 -21.66 -2.91
N VAL A 87 -4.46 -22.17 -4.06
CA VAL A 87 -3.12 -21.87 -4.58
C VAL A 87 -2.99 -20.37 -4.89
N ARG A 88 -4.01 -19.77 -5.51
CA ARG A 88 -4.06 -18.33 -5.82
C ARG A 88 -3.89 -17.47 -4.55
N LEU A 89 -4.63 -17.78 -3.49
CA LEU A 89 -4.52 -17.07 -2.21
C LEU A 89 -3.13 -17.24 -1.57
N ARG A 90 -2.55 -18.45 -1.63
CA ARG A 90 -1.17 -18.68 -1.15
C ARG A 90 -0.12 -17.90 -1.96
N LEU A 91 -0.30 -17.77 -3.27
CA LEU A 91 0.58 -16.98 -4.12
C LEU A 91 0.55 -15.50 -3.71
N LEU A 92 -0.63 -14.93 -3.47
CA LEU A 92 -0.79 -13.56 -3.00
C LEU A 92 -0.03 -13.29 -1.69
N VAL A 93 -0.16 -14.19 -0.70
CA VAL A 93 0.58 -14.10 0.57
C VAL A 93 2.09 -14.15 0.34
N ARG A 94 2.57 -15.02 -0.55
CA ARG A 94 4.01 -15.13 -0.89
C ARG A 94 4.52 -13.89 -1.60
N ILE A 95 3.74 -13.30 -2.51
CA ILE A 95 4.06 -12.04 -3.20
C ILE A 95 4.18 -10.89 -2.19
N GLY A 96 3.18 -10.72 -1.31
CA GLY A 96 3.22 -9.70 -0.27
C GLY A 96 4.43 -9.85 0.66
N SER A 97 4.75 -11.09 1.05
CA SER A 97 5.89 -11.39 1.92
C SER A 97 7.24 -11.16 1.24
N ARG A 98 7.34 -11.43 -0.07
CA ARG A 98 8.54 -11.13 -0.86
C ARG A 98 8.76 -9.62 -0.98
N LEU A 99 7.71 -8.87 -1.33
CA LEU A 99 7.78 -7.41 -1.38
C LEU A 99 8.24 -6.82 -0.04
N HIS A 100 7.71 -7.33 1.07
CA HIS A 100 8.12 -6.90 2.40
C HIS A 100 9.61 -7.17 2.63
N ARG A 101 10.11 -8.40 2.39
CA ARG A 101 11.53 -8.74 2.56
C ARG A 101 12.47 -7.88 1.71
N ASP A 102 12.09 -7.62 0.46
CA ASP A 102 12.92 -6.86 -0.48
C ASP A 102 13.03 -5.37 -0.11
N LEU A 103 12.05 -4.83 0.63
CA LEU A 103 11.97 -3.41 1.00
C LEU A 103 12.22 -3.14 2.49
N GLN A 104 12.16 -4.14 3.36
CA GLN A 104 12.23 -3.98 4.81
C GLN A 104 13.49 -3.24 5.27
N GLN A 105 14.66 -3.59 4.73
CA GLN A 105 15.93 -2.93 5.09
C GLN A 105 15.93 -1.45 4.69
N LYS A 106 15.45 -1.12 3.49
CA LYS A 106 15.36 0.27 3.02
C LYS A 106 14.32 1.07 3.77
N ALA A 107 13.17 0.49 4.05
CA ALA A 107 12.12 1.13 4.85
C ALA A 107 12.62 1.40 6.28
N PHE A 108 13.39 0.48 6.86
CA PHE A 108 14.04 0.69 8.15
C PHE A 108 15.08 1.81 8.09
N ALA A 109 15.99 1.79 7.11
CA ALA A 109 16.98 2.85 6.93
C ALA A 109 16.33 4.24 6.72
N ALA A 110 15.30 4.32 5.87
CA ALA A 110 14.53 5.53 5.65
C ALA A 110 13.85 6.03 6.93
N SER A 111 13.33 5.12 7.76
CA SER A 111 12.70 5.49 9.05
C SER A 111 13.69 6.11 10.04
N LEU A 112 14.97 5.71 9.99
CA LEU A 112 16.04 6.29 10.81
C LEU A 112 16.51 7.65 10.29
N SER A 113 16.53 7.85 8.96
CA SER A 113 17.02 9.09 8.36
C SER A 113 15.97 10.21 8.32
N LEU A 114 14.68 9.88 8.19
CA LEU A 114 13.58 10.84 8.04
C LEU A 114 13.54 11.89 9.15
N PRO A 115 13.67 11.55 10.45
CA PRO A 115 13.72 12.54 11.53
C PRO A 115 14.87 13.56 11.39
N LEU A 116 15.97 13.16 10.74
CA LEU A 116 17.15 13.99 10.55
C LEU A 116 17.02 14.93 9.34
N THR A 117 16.15 14.62 8.37
CA THR A 117 16.01 15.38 7.11
C THR A 117 14.69 16.12 6.97
N ALA A 118 13.57 15.53 7.43
CA ALA A 118 12.21 16.02 7.22
C ALA A 118 11.61 16.75 8.44
N GLY A 119 12.33 16.87 9.56
CA GLY A 119 11.91 17.69 10.70
C GLY A 119 10.52 17.30 11.24
N GLN A 120 9.57 18.25 11.22
CA GLN A 120 8.20 18.01 11.71
C GLN A 120 7.38 17.06 10.82
N ASP A 121 7.68 17.00 9.51
CA ASP A 121 6.99 16.10 8.59
C ASP A 121 7.48 14.64 8.71
N ALA A 122 8.62 14.42 9.37
CA ALA A 122 9.15 13.07 9.65
C ALA A 122 8.17 12.21 10.47
N ASN A 123 7.36 12.83 11.33
CA ASN A 123 6.38 12.12 12.15
C ASN A 123 5.10 11.76 11.39
N ARG A 124 4.87 12.33 10.20
CA ARG A 124 3.68 12.04 9.37
C ARG A 124 3.84 10.76 8.57
N VAL A 125 5.07 10.43 8.16
CA VAL A 125 5.37 9.27 7.32
C VAL A 125 6.01 8.18 8.16
N GLN A 126 5.46 6.96 8.10
CA GLN A 126 5.94 5.82 8.88
C GLN A 126 6.25 4.66 7.92
N PRO A 127 7.43 4.65 7.27
CA PRO A 127 7.71 3.74 6.16
C PRO A 127 7.50 2.25 6.49
N LEU A 128 7.84 1.83 7.71
CA LEU A 128 7.63 0.45 8.18
C LEU A 128 6.14 0.08 8.23
N ARG A 129 5.31 0.97 8.79
CA ARG A 129 3.86 0.77 8.87
C ARG A 129 3.22 0.78 7.49
N ASP A 130 3.67 1.68 6.62
CA ASP A 130 3.17 1.77 5.25
C ASP A 130 3.55 0.50 4.46
N LEU A 131 4.77 -0.03 4.66
CA LEU A 131 5.17 -1.31 4.09
C LEU A 131 4.32 -2.48 4.61
N ASP A 132 3.98 -2.51 5.90
CA ASP A 132 3.09 -3.51 6.48
C ASP A 132 1.66 -3.42 5.94
N GLN A 133 1.16 -2.19 5.72
CA GLN A 133 -0.14 -1.95 5.10
C GLN A 133 -0.18 -2.49 3.66
N LEU A 134 0.87 -2.26 2.87
CA LEU A 134 1.01 -2.81 1.52
C LEU A 134 1.05 -4.35 1.54
N ARG A 135 1.88 -4.94 2.41
CA ARG A 135 1.98 -6.38 2.59
C ARG A 135 0.63 -6.99 2.97
N GLY A 136 -0.07 -6.38 3.91
CA GLY A 136 -1.39 -6.81 4.40
C GLY A 136 -2.43 -6.80 3.29
N PHE A 137 -2.48 -5.72 2.49
CA PHE A 137 -3.39 -5.63 1.36
C PHE A 137 -3.08 -6.68 0.28
N LEU A 138 -1.82 -6.82 -0.12
CA LEU A 138 -1.40 -7.80 -1.12
C LEU A 138 -1.66 -9.25 -0.71
N SER A 139 -1.67 -9.52 0.61
CA SER A 139 -1.93 -10.85 1.17
C SER A 139 -3.43 -11.11 1.40
N GLY A 140 -4.30 -10.13 1.16
CA GLY A 140 -5.74 -10.22 1.39
C GLY A 140 -6.56 -10.47 0.12
N LEU A 141 -7.87 -10.22 0.22
CA LEU A 141 -8.83 -10.37 -0.90
C LEU A 141 -8.90 -9.15 -1.82
N GLY A 142 -8.37 -7.99 -1.41
CA GLY A 142 -8.38 -6.77 -2.24
C GLY A 142 -7.78 -6.97 -3.64
N PRO A 143 -6.57 -7.53 -3.77
CA PRO A 143 -5.94 -7.75 -5.07
C PRO A 143 -6.74 -8.64 -6.03
N THR A 144 -7.54 -9.60 -5.54
CA THR A 144 -8.29 -10.52 -6.42
C THR A 144 -9.29 -9.77 -7.28
N VAL A 145 -9.85 -8.67 -6.77
CA VAL A 145 -10.77 -7.79 -7.52
C VAL A 145 -10.12 -7.27 -8.80
N VAL A 146 -8.84 -6.91 -8.77
CA VAL A 146 -8.11 -6.39 -9.95
C VAL A 146 -7.97 -7.46 -11.02
N PHE A 147 -7.82 -8.72 -10.62
CA PHE A 147 -7.69 -9.86 -11.54
C PHE A 147 -9.04 -10.40 -12.02
N ASP A 148 -10.09 -10.27 -11.21
CA ASP A 148 -11.42 -10.84 -11.51
C ASP A 148 -12.34 -9.82 -12.21
N ALA A 149 -12.17 -8.51 -11.98
CA ALA A 149 -12.98 -7.46 -12.62
C ALA A 149 -12.92 -7.43 -14.17
N PRO A 150 -11.78 -7.71 -14.84
CA PRO A 150 -11.74 -7.82 -16.30
C PRO A 150 -12.60 -8.95 -16.88
N TRP A 151 -13.07 -9.90 -16.07
CA TRP A 151 -13.94 -10.99 -16.50
C TRP A 151 -15.43 -10.63 -16.51
N ILE A 152 -15.82 -9.48 -15.95
CA ILE A 152 -17.22 -9.03 -15.95
C ILE A 152 -17.77 -8.94 -17.39
N PRO A 153 -17.10 -8.30 -18.37
CA PRO A 153 -17.56 -8.28 -19.75
C PRO A 153 -17.64 -9.67 -20.38
N PHE A 154 -16.73 -10.59 -20.03
CA PHE A 154 -16.78 -11.97 -20.52
C PHE A 154 -18.07 -12.68 -20.09
N TYR A 155 -18.46 -12.58 -18.81
CA TYR A 155 -19.74 -13.10 -18.35
C TYR A 155 -20.93 -12.41 -19.03
N MET A 156 -20.87 -11.10 -19.27
CA MET A 156 -21.92 -10.38 -20.02
C MET A 156 -22.07 -10.91 -21.44
N VAL A 157 -20.96 -11.13 -22.16
CA VAL A 157 -20.97 -11.71 -23.51
C VAL A 157 -21.62 -13.09 -23.49
N VAL A 158 -21.29 -13.95 -22.51
CA VAL A 158 -21.93 -15.26 -22.37
C VAL A 158 -23.45 -15.13 -22.17
N ILE A 159 -23.91 -14.18 -21.34
CA ILE A 159 -25.36 -13.93 -21.15
C ILE A 159 -26.02 -13.44 -22.45
N TYR A 160 -25.36 -12.54 -23.21
CA TYR A 160 -25.85 -12.09 -24.51
C TYR A 160 -25.97 -13.23 -25.54
N LEU A 161 -25.02 -14.18 -25.51
CA LEU A 161 -25.07 -15.38 -26.35
C LEU A 161 -26.22 -16.31 -25.98
N LEU A 162 -26.63 -16.35 -24.70
CA LEU A 162 -27.79 -17.11 -24.26
C LEU A 162 -29.10 -16.46 -24.70
N HIS A 163 -29.28 -15.17 -24.42
CA HIS A 163 -30.42 -14.40 -24.91
C HIS A 163 -30.16 -12.88 -24.88
N PRO A 164 -30.40 -12.13 -25.98
CA PRO A 164 -30.10 -10.69 -26.05
C PRO A 164 -30.82 -9.84 -24.98
N SER A 165 -32.10 -10.10 -24.70
CA SER A 165 -32.86 -9.32 -23.71
C SER A 165 -32.36 -9.52 -22.27
N LEU A 166 -31.90 -10.73 -21.93
CA LEU A 166 -31.26 -11.01 -20.64
C LEU A 166 -29.91 -10.28 -20.54
N GLY A 167 -29.15 -10.23 -21.64
CA GLY A 167 -27.90 -9.48 -21.73
C GLY A 167 -28.09 -7.98 -21.52
N VAL A 168 -29.15 -7.39 -22.09
CA VAL A 168 -29.49 -5.97 -21.88
C VAL A 168 -29.83 -5.69 -20.41
N LEU A 169 -30.66 -6.53 -19.79
CA LEU A 169 -30.99 -6.41 -18.37
C LEU A 169 -29.74 -6.53 -17.48
N ALA A 170 -28.88 -7.50 -17.77
CA ALA A 170 -27.61 -7.70 -17.07
C ALA A 170 -26.69 -6.47 -17.19
N THR A 171 -26.61 -5.88 -18.38
CA THR A 171 -25.78 -4.70 -18.66
C THR A 171 -26.30 -3.47 -17.93
N LEU A 172 -27.61 -3.23 -17.92
CA LEU A 172 -28.22 -2.14 -17.15
C LEU A 172 -27.98 -2.32 -15.65
N GLY A 173 -28.10 -3.55 -15.15
CA GLY A 173 -27.80 -3.88 -13.77
C GLY A 173 -26.34 -3.65 -13.39
N ALA A 174 -25.40 -4.11 -14.23
CA ALA A 174 -23.98 -3.88 -14.05
C ALA A 174 -23.64 -2.39 -14.06
N ALA A 175 -24.19 -1.62 -15.01
CA ALA A 175 -24.01 -0.17 -15.09
C ALA A 175 -24.52 0.54 -13.81
N ALA A 176 -25.68 0.13 -13.29
CA ALA A 176 -26.23 0.67 -12.05
C ALA A 176 -25.35 0.38 -10.83
N VAL A 177 -24.82 -0.85 -10.72
CA VAL A 177 -23.89 -1.25 -9.65
C VAL A 177 -22.55 -0.50 -9.75
N VAL A 178 -22.01 -0.33 -10.96
CA VAL A 178 -20.79 0.48 -11.19
C VAL A 178 -21.04 1.94 -10.82
N LEU A 179 -22.17 2.53 -11.24
CA LEU A 179 -22.54 3.90 -10.89
C LEU A 179 -22.64 4.07 -9.37
N LEU A 180 -23.29 3.14 -8.67
CA LEU A 180 -23.36 3.13 -7.22
C LEU A 180 -21.96 3.11 -6.59
N THR A 181 -21.06 2.29 -7.13
CA THR A 181 -19.66 2.18 -6.64
C THR A 181 -18.90 3.49 -6.83
N VAL A 182 -19.04 4.14 -7.99
CA VAL A 182 -18.40 5.44 -8.28
C VAL A 182 -18.96 6.55 -7.38
N VAL A 183 -20.28 6.60 -7.17
CA VAL A 183 -20.91 7.56 -6.25
C VAL A 183 -20.41 7.34 -4.83
N ALA A 184 -20.36 6.09 -4.37
CA ALA A 184 -19.83 5.73 -3.06
C ALA A 184 -18.37 6.17 -2.90
N GLU A 185 -17.52 5.97 -3.93
CA GLU A 185 -16.15 6.46 -3.93
C GLU A 185 -16.08 7.98 -3.74
N VAL A 186 -16.82 8.74 -4.56
CA VAL A 186 -16.76 10.21 -4.53
C VAL A 186 -17.22 10.76 -3.18
N VAL A 187 -18.28 10.19 -2.62
CA VAL A 187 -18.81 10.60 -1.31
C VAL A 187 -17.87 10.18 -0.17
N ALA A 188 -17.27 8.99 -0.24
CA ALA A 188 -16.38 8.46 0.79
C ALA A 188 -15.00 9.14 0.85
N ARG A 189 -14.55 9.78 -0.24
CA ARG A 189 -13.21 10.41 -0.32
C ARG A 189 -12.93 11.43 0.78
N LYS A 190 -13.89 12.34 1.06
CA LYS A 190 -13.71 13.41 2.06
C LYS A 190 -13.69 12.86 3.51
N PRO A 191 -14.67 12.05 3.96
CA PRO A 191 -14.60 11.39 5.26
C PRO A 191 -13.35 10.52 5.43
N ALA A 192 -12.93 9.78 4.39
CA ALA A 192 -11.73 8.96 4.44
C ALA A 192 -10.45 9.79 4.67
N ALA A 193 -10.29 10.91 3.96
CA ALA A 193 -9.15 11.80 4.15
C ALA A 193 -9.11 12.38 5.58
N ARG A 194 -10.24 12.86 6.09
CA ARG A 194 -10.37 13.44 7.44
C ARG A 194 -10.19 12.40 8.55
N ALA A 195 -10.75 11.21 8.39
CA ALA A 195 -10.56 10.10 9.32
C ALA A 195 -9.07 9.71 9.42
N SER A 196 -8.39 9.66 8.27
CA SER A 196 -6.96 9.37 8.25
C SER A 196 -6.12 10.49 8.89
N GLU A 197 -6.47 11.76 8.70
CA GLU A 197 -5.76 12.90 9.31
C GLU A 197 -5.93 12.93 10.84
N THR A 198 -7.17 12.79 11.32
CA THR A 198 -7.47 12.72 12.76
C THR A 198 -6.86 11.51 13.44
N LEU A 199 -6.75 10.37 12.74
CA LEU A 199 -6.03 9.19 13.22
C LEU A 199 -4.53 9.47 13.43
N VAL A 200 -3.89 10.23 12.52
CA VAL A 200 -2.49 10.63 12.69
C VAL A 200 -2.37 11.57 13.89
N ALA A 201 -3.23 12.58 14.02
CA ALA A 201 -3.23 13.50 15.16
C ALA A 201 -3.43 12.78 16.51
N GLN A 202 -4.33 11.80 16.55
CA GLN A 202 -4.58 10.95 17.72
C GLN A 202 -3.30 10.20 18.11
N ARG A 203 -2.62 9.55 17.16
CA ARG A 203 -1.37 8.83 17.42
C ARG A 203 -0.24 9.74 17.90
N LEU A 204 -0.08 10.91 17.28
CA LEU A 204 0.93 11.87 17.71
C LEU A 204 0.73 12.33 19.15
N LEU A 205 -0.53 12.51 19.58
CA LEU A 205 -0.85 12.83 20.97
C LEU A 205 -0.48 11.67 21.90
N ALA A 206 -0.82 10.43 21.55
CA ALA A 206 -0.45 9.24 22.34
C ALA A 206 1.08 9.08 22.45
N ASP A 207 1.80 9.15 21.34
CA ASP A 207 3.26 8.97 21.32
C ASP A 207 3.95 10.08 22.12
N SER A 208 3.49 11.32 21.99
CA SER A 208 4.03 12.45 22.77
C SER A 208 3.73 12.32 24.26
N GLY A 209 2.53 11.84 24.62
CA GLY A 209 2.17 11.53 26.01
C GLY A 209 3.03 10.42 26.60
N ARG A 210 3.29 9.35 25.83
CA ARG A 210 4.15 8.23 26.25
C ARG A 210 5.61 8.64 26.44
N ARG A 211 6.17 9.43 25.51
CA ARG A 211 7.55 9.94 25.62
C ARG A 211 7.77 10.85 26.83
N ASN A 212 6.72 11.57 27.25
CA ASN A 212 6.78 12.51 28.38
C ASN A 212 5.95 12.01 29.58
N ALA A 213 5.84 10.68 29.75
CA ALA A 213 4.97 10.09 30.77
C ALA A 213 5.35 10.52 32.19
N GLU A 214 6.64 10.69 32.48
CA GLU A 214 7.12 11.19 33.77
C GLU A 214 6.57 12.58 34.09
N VAL A 215 6.64 13.52 33.13
CA VAL A 215 6.09 14.87 33.28
C VAL A 215 4.57 14.82 33.46
N VAL A 216 3.89 13.98 32.66
CA VAL A 216 2.43 13.82 32.75
C VAL A 216 2.01 13.30 34.12
N GLN A 217 2.76 12.35 34.69
CA GLN A 217 2.50 11.78 36.01
C GLN A 217 2.84 12.75 37.13
N ALA A 218 4.03 13.36 37.10
CA ALA A 218 4.52 14.28 38.12
C ALA A 218 3.66 15.55 38.23
N MET A 219 3.14 16.05 37.11
CA MET A 219 2.30 17.24 37.05
C MET A 219 0.79 16.93 37.11
N GLY A 220 0.39 15.66 37.21
CA GLY A 220 -1.03 15.28 37.26
C GLY A 220 -1.83 15.63 36.00
N LEU A 221 -1.19 15.68 34.83
CA LEU A 221 -1.78 16.15 33.57
C LEU A 221 -2.63 15.08 32.86
N SER A 222 -2.70 13.86 33.40
CA SER A 222 -3.39 12.72 32.78
C SER A 222 -4.85 13.03 32.40
N ALA A 223 -5.60 13.71 33.28
CA ALA A 223 -6.98 14.10 33.02
C ALA A 223 -7.11 15.14 31.89
N GLN A 224 -6.16 16.07 31.77
CA GLN A 224 -6.16 17.07 30.71
C GLN A 224 -5.79 16.46 29.36
N LEU A 225 -4.77 15.59 29.32
CA LEU A 225 -4.45 14.80 28.13
C LEU A 225 -5.62 13.90 27.74
N GLY A 226 -6.30 13.29 28.70
CA GLY A 226 -7.49 12.46 28.48
C GLY A 226 -8.64 13.24 27.83
N ARG A 227 -8.90 14.49 28.26
CA ARG A 227 -9.89 15.36 27.61
C ARG A 227 -9.52 15.67 26.16
N ARG A 228 -8.27 16.06 25.92
CA ARG A 228 -7.78 16.34 24.56
C ARG A 228 -7.79 15.10 23.66
N TRP A 229 -7.47 13.94 24.24
CA TRP A 229 -7.58 12.65 23.57
C TRP A 229 -9.03 12.37 23.17
N ASN A 230 -9.99 12.60 24.07
CA ASN A 230 -11.41 12.41 23.77
C ASN A 230 -11.91 13.33 22.66
N GLU A 231 -11.50 14.60 22.64
CA GLU A 231 -11.86 15.54 21.56
C GLU A 231 -11.38 15.05 20.18
N ILE A 232 -10.09 14.67 20.07
CA ILE A 232 -9.53 14.15 18.82
C ILE A 232 -10.18 12.82 18.46
N SER A 233 -10.40 11.94 19.45
CA SER A 233 -11.02 10.63 19.25
C SER A 233 -12.46 10.76 18.77
N HIS A 234 -13.22 11.72 19.30
CA HIS A 234 -14.60 11.97 18.86
C HIS A 234 -14.65 12.46 17.41
N LEU A 235 -13.70 13.33 16.99
CA LEU A 235 -13.59 13.75 15.59
C LEU A 235 -13.18 12.60 14.66
N TYR A 236 -12.25 11.74 15.11
CA TYR A 236 -11.86 10.54 14.38
C TYR A 236 -13.06 9.59 14.22
N LEU A 237 -13.74 9.25 15.32
CA LEU A 237 -14.89 8.36 15.33
C LEU A 237 -16.02 8.89 14.44
N LYS A 238 -16.37 10.18 14.53
CA LYS A 238 -17.39 10.79 13.66
C LYS A 238 -17.06 10.66 12.17
N ASN A 239 -15.82 10.94 11.76
CA ASN A 239 -15.43 10.79 10.35
C ASN A 239 -15.36 9.31 9.93
N GLN A 240 -14.99 8.43 10.86
CA GLN A 240 -14.91 6.99 10.65
C GLN A 240 -16.29 6.34 10.55
N GLU A 241 -17.27 6.83 11.31
CA GLU A 241 -18.70 6.47 11.23
C GLU A 241 -19.25 6.91 9.87
N GLN A 242 -19.10 8.18 9.49
CA GLN A 242 -19.53 8.68 8.16
C GLN A 242 -18.94 7.86 7.01
N LEU A 243 -17.65 7.50 7.09
CA LEU A 243 -17.03 6.62 6.09
C LEU A 243 -17.67 5.22 6.09
N SER A 244 -17.92 4.65 7.26
CA SER A 244 -18.52 3.32 7.40
C SER A 244 -19.96 3.30 6.93
N ASP A 245 -20.72 4.37 7.18
CA ASP A 245 -22.11 4.51 6.73
C ASP A 245 -22.20 4.57 5.21
N VAL A 246 -21.34 5.36 4.55
CA VAL A 246 -21.30 5.46 3.09
C VAL A 246 -20.92 4.12 2.46
N VAL A 247 -19.85 3.48 2.95
CA VAL A 247 -19.40 2.18 2.43
C VAL A 247 -20.40 1.07 2.74
N GLY A 248 -21.00 1.08 3.93
CA GLY A 248 -21.99 0.11 4.38
C GLY A 248 -23.31 0.22 3.61
N ALA A 249 -23.80 1.45 3.39
CA ALA A 249 -24.97 1.71 2.57
C ALA A 249 -24.75 1.28 1.12
N ALA A 250 -23.60 1.62 0.53
CA ALA A 250 -23.23 1.19 -0.82
C ALA A 250 -23.15 -0.35 -0.94
N SER A 251 -22.53 -1.00 0.04
CA SER A 251 -22.45 -2.47 0.09
C SER A 251 -23.82 -3.13 0.18
N SER A 252 -24.71 -2.55 1.01
CA SER A 252 -26.06 -3.08 1.22
C SER A 252 -26.91 -2.88 -0.02
N LEU A 253 -26.87 -1.68 -0.62
CA LEU A 253 -27.61 -1.37 -1.84
C LEU A 253 -27.11 -2.17 -3.04
N SER A 254 -25.79 -2.37 -3.18
CA SER A 254 -25.21 -3.26 -4.22
C SER A 254 -25.74 -4.69 -4.07
N LYS A 255 -25.74 -5.22 -2.85
CA LYS A 255 -26.26 -6.56 -2.56
C LYS A 255 -27.75 -6.69 -2.87
N THR A 256 -28.56 -5.73 -2.45
CA THR A 256 -30.00 -5.71 -2.71
C THR A 256 -30.28 -5.58 -4.21
N LEU A 257 -29.57 -4.70 -4.92
CA LEU A 257 -29.70 -4.53 -6.36
C LEU A 257 -29.31 -5.80 -7.10
N ARG A 258 -28.22 -6.48 -6.71
CA ARG A 258 -27.83 -7.77 -7.28
C ARG A 258 -28.91 -8.84 -7.07
N MET A 259 -29.46 -8.95 -5.86
CA MET A 259 -30.56 -9.87 -5.56
C MET A 259 -31.80 -9.56 -6.39
N ALA A 260 -32.16 -8.28 -6.53
CA ALA A 260 -33.27 -7.85 -7.36
C ALA A 260 -33.03 -8.18 -8.84
N LEU A 261 -31.84 -7.91 -9.37
CA LEU A 261 -31.46 -8.24 -10.75
C LEU A 261 -31.50 -9.75 -11.01
N GLN A 262 -31.04 -10.58 -10.07
CA GLN A 262 -31.14 -12.03 -10.18
C GLN A 262 -32.60 -12.49 -10.28
N SER A 263 -33.48 -11.96 -9.42
CA SER A 263 -34.92 -12.24 -9.46
C SER A 263 -35.57 -11.71 -10.75
N SER A 264 -35.18 -10.54 -11.24
CA SER A 264 -35.66 -9.98 -12.50
C SER A 264 -35.22 -10.80 -13.70
N VAL A 265 -34.00 -11.36 -13.70
CA VAL A 265 -33.54 -12.29 -14.74
C VAL A 265 -34.36 -13.57 -14.74
N LEU A 266 -34.70 -14.12 -13.56
CA LEU A 266 -35.59 -15.27 -13.47
C LEU A 266 -36.99 -14.95 -14.02
N GLY A 267 -37.55 -13.78 -13.67
CA GLY A 267 -38.87 -13.35 -14.13
C GLY A 267 -38.93 -13.09 -15.65
N LEU A 268 -37.95 -12.36 -16.19
CA LEU A 268 -37.84 -12.13 -17.64
C LEU A 268 -37.54 -13.43 -18.39
N GLY A 269 -36.69 -14.29 -17.82
CA GLY A 269 -36.40 -15.61 -18.39
C GLY A 269 -37.65 -16.48 -18.47
N ALA A 270 -38.48 -16.51 -17.42
CA ALA A 270 -39.75 -17.24 -17.43
C ALA A 270 -40.70 -16.74 -18.53
N TYR A 271 -40.79 -15.42 -18.71
CA TYR A 271 -41.57 -14.81 -19.79
C TYR A 271 -41.08 -15.28 -21.18
N LEU A 272 -39.77 -15.31 -21.41
CA LEU A 272 -39.17 -15.75 -22.68
C LEU A 272 -39.38 -17.26 -22.94
N VAL A 273 -39.31 -18.08 -21.90
CA VAL A 273 -39.57 -19.53 -22.01
C VAL A 273 -41.04 -19.80 -22.34
N ILE A 274 -41.98 -19.05 -21.75
CA ILE A 274 -43.41 -19.14 -22.11
C ILE A 274 -43.62 -18.76 -23.59
N GLY A 275 -42.88 -17.76 -24.09
CA GLY A 275 -42.88 -17.37 -25.49
C GLY A 275 -42.18 -18.36 -26.44
N GLY A 276 -41.51 -19.39 -25.91
CA GLY A 276 -40.75 -20.37 -26.70
C GLY A 276 -39.41 -19.85 -27.25
N GLU A 277 -38.95 -18.68 -26.81
CA GLU A 277 -37.71 -18.04 -27.29
C GLU A 277 -36.45 -18.52 -26.53
N ALA A 278 -36.62 -19.13 -25.36
CA ALA A 278 -35.54 -19.62 -24.51
C ALA A 278 -35.86 -21.00 -23.92
N SER A 279 -34.82 -21.73 -23.48
CA SER A 279 -34.98 -22.97 -22.71
C SER A 279 -35.06 -22.69 -21.20
N PRO A 280 -35.67 -23.58 -20.39
CA PRO A 280 -35.62 -23.48 -18.93
C PRO A 280 -34.19 -23.43 -18.38
N GLY A 281 -33.24 -24.12 -19.01
CA GLY A 281 -31.82 -24.07 -18.63
C GLY A 281 -31.21 -22.68 -18.81
N VAL A 282 -31.60 -21.94 -19.85
CA VAL A 282 -31.13 -20.55 -20.10
C VAL A 282 -31.51 -19.61 -18.95
N ILE A 283 -32.70 -19.76 -18.37
CA ILE A 283 -33.16 -18.93 -17.24
C ILE A 283 -32.18 -19.07 -16.07
N ILE A 284 -31.93 -20.30 -15.63
CA ILE A 284 -31.13 -20.57 -14.44
C ILE A 284 -29.66 -20.26 -14.70
N ALA A 285 -29.12 -20.66 -15.86
CA ALA A 285 -27.74 -20.38 -16.24
C ALA A 285 -27.46 -18.87 -16.24
N SER A 286 -28.35 -18.06 -16.83
CA SER A 286 -28.20 -16.60 -16.90
C SER A 286 -28.25 -15.94 -15.52
N SER A 287 -29.12 -16.41 -14.60
CA SER A 287 -29.19 -15.88 -13.23
C SER A 287 -27.91 -16.17 -12.43
N ILE A 288 -27.35 -17.38 -12.56
CA ILE A 288 -26.07 -17.76 -11.92
C ILE A 288 -24.91 -16.94 -12.49
N LEU A 289 -24.85 -16.79 -13.82
CA LEU A 289 -23.81 -15.98 -14.49
C LEU A 289 -23.87 -14.51 -14.05
N LEU A 290 -25.06 -13.93 -13.95
CA LEU A 290 -25.26 -12.56 -13.47
C LEU A 290 -24.76 -12.39 -12.03
N GLY A 291 -25.03 -13.38 -11.16
CA GLY A 291 -24.51 -13.38 -9.80
C GLY A 291 -22.99 -13.37 -9.75
N ARG A 292 -22.34 -14.17 -10.60
CA ARG A 292 -20.89 -14.25 -10.69
C ARG A 292 -20.27 -13.00 -11.29
N SER A 293 -20.89 -12.42 -12.31
CA SER A 293 -20.38 -11.21 -12.97
C SER A 293 -20.37 -10.00 -12.04
N LEU A 294 -21.31 -9.91 -11.10
CA LEU A 294 -21.39 -8.77 -10.18
C LEU A 294 -20.60 -8.99 -8.87
N ALA A 295 -20.22 -10.22 -8.55
CA ALA A 295 -19.51 -10.56 -7.31
C ALA A 295 -18.20 -9.78 -7.08
N PRO A 296 -17.33 -9.54 -8.08
CA PRO A 296 -16.11 -8.75 -7.88
C PRO A 296 -16.39 -7.33 -7.38
N VAL A 297 -17.53 -6.74 -7.76
CA VAL A 297 -17.91 -5.40 -7.30
C VAL A 297 -18.23 -5.40 -5.82
N ASP A 298 -18.90 -6.43 -5.32
CA ASP A 298 -19.20 -6.54 -3.89
C ASP A 298 -17.92 -6.69 -3.05
N VAL A 299 -16.97 -7.50 -3.53
CA VAL A 299 -15.66 -7.66 -2.88
C VAL A 299 -14.90 -6.34 -2.90
N ALA A 300 -14.99 -5.57 -4.00
CA ALA A 300 -14.38 -4.25 -4.12
C ALA A 300 -14.94 -3.26 -3.07
N ILE A 301 -16.27 -3.20 -2.93
CA ILE A 301 -16.94 -2.33 -1.95
C ILE A 301 -16.60 -2.77 -0.52
N ALA A 302 -16.62 -4.08 -0.24
CA ALA A 302 -16.29 -4.62 1.08
C ALA A 302 -14.83 -4.31 1.49
N ASN A 303 -13.90 -4.32 0.53
CA ASN A 303 -12.48 -4.03 0.76
C ASN A 303 -12.09 -2.57 0.44
N TRP A 304 -13.06 -1.68 0.24
CA TRP A 304 -12.82 -0.31 -0.23
C TRP A 304 -11.84 0.48 0.64
N ARG A 305 -11.98 0.36 1.96
CA ARG A 305 -11.07 1.00 2.94
C ARG A 305 -9.63 0.53 2.76
N GLY A 306 -9.44 -0.76 2.45
CA GLY A 306 -8.13 -1.34 2.17
C GLY A 306 -7.48 -0.76 0.92
N PHE A 307 -8.25 -0.57 -0.15
CA PHE A 307 -7.76 0.09 -1.37
C PHE A 307 -7.31 1.53 -1.12
N LEU A 308 -8.14 2.33 -0.44
CA LEU A 308 -7.81 3.73 -0.11
C LEU A 308 -6.56 3.84 0.78
N ALA A 309 -6.50 3.02 1.84
CA ALA A 309 -5.37 3.00 2.76
C ALA A 309 -4.07 2.59 2.05
N THR A 310 -4.12 1.55 1.22
CA THR A 310 -2.94 1.06 0.49
C THR A 310 -2.45 2.06 -0.55
N ARG A 311 -3.37 2.74 -1.25
CA ARG A 311 -3.00 3.80 -2.20
C ARG A 311 -2.24 4.93 -1.53
N ARG A 312 -2.68 5.35 -0.33
CA ARG A 312 -2.00 6.38 0.46
C ARG A 312 -0.67 5.89 1.03
N SER A 313 -0.62 4.71 1.63
CA SER A 313 0.64 4.13 2.11
C SER A 313 1.65 3.91 0.98
N TYR A 314 1.19 3.60 -0.24
CA TYR A 314 2.07 3.50 -1.41
C TYR A 314 2.67 4.87 -1.77
N SER A 315 1.87 5.94 -1.81
CA SER A 315 2.39 7.28 -2.11
C SER A 315 3.35 7.78 -1.04
N ASP A 316 3.03 7.55 0.23
CA ASP A 316 3.82 8.01 1.36
C ASP A 316 5.17 7.24 1.43
N LEU A 317 5.13 5.92 1.21
CA LEU A 317 6.33 5.09 1.15
C LEU A 317 7.20 5.40 -0.08
N ALA A 318 6.61 5.65 -1.25
CA ALA A 318 7.35 6.04 -2.44
C ALA A 318 8.11 7.36 -2.20
N ALA A 319 7.42 8.38 -1.67
CA ALA A 319 8.04 9.66 -1.36
C ALA A 319 9.19 9.53 -0.33
N ALA A 320 9.00 8.69 0.71
CA ALA A 320 10.05 8.42 1.69
C ALA A 320 11.28 7.73 1.10
N LEU A 321 11.06 6.71 0.26
CA LEU A 321 12.15 5.96 -0.37
C LEU A 321 12.89 6.79 -1.43
N ASP A 322 12.19 7.64 -2.17
CA ASP A 322 12.79 8.56 -3.15
C ASP A 322 13.65 9.62 -2.44
N ALA A 323 13.16 10.16 -1.32
CA ALA A 323 13.95 11.07 -0.48
C ALA A 323 15.22 10.39 0.05
N PHE A 324 15.13 9.12 0.47
CA PHE A 324 16.27 8.34 0.96
C PHE A 324 17.27 7.98 -0.15
N GLY A 325 16.79 7.51 -1.30
CA GLY A 325 17.60 7.02 -2.43
C GLY A 325 18.47 8.08 -3.10
N SER A 326 18.27 9.36 -2.76
CA SER A 326 19.12 10.47 -3.20
C SER A 326 20.47 10.58 -2.48
N GLN A 327 20.73 9.77 -1.45
CA GLN A 327 22.05 9.70 -0.82
C GLN A 327 23.04 9.02 -1.78
N LYS A 328 23.98 9.81 -2.33
CA LYS A 328 25.04 9.33 -3.24
C LYS A 328 25.84 8.23 -2.53
N ASP A 329 26.21 7.19 -3.29
CA ASP A 329 27.16 6.18 -2.81
C ASP A 329 28.42 6.89 -2.29
N PRO A 330 28.71 6.80 -0.98
CA PRO A 330 29.83 7.48 -0.40
C PRO A 330 31.15 6.83 -0.84
N MET A 331 32.20 7.64 -0.96
CA MET A 331 33.53 7.14 -1.30
C MET A 331 34.15 6.46 -0.08
N GLU A 332 34.81 5.32 -0.26
CA GLU A 332 35.65 4.72 0.78
C GLU A 332 36.89 5.60 0.96
N LEU A 333 36.84 6.46 1.98
CA LEU A 333 37.93 7.35 2.35
C LEU A 333 38.80 6.70 3.44
N PRO A 334 40.13 6.94 3.42
CA PRO A 334 41.03 6.42 4.45
C PRO A 334 40.70 7.02 5.81
N ARG A 335 41.14 6.37 6.90
CA ARG A 335 40.92 6.87 8.26
C ARG A 335 41.40 8.32 8.41
N PRO A 336 40.61 9.22 9.02
CA PRO A 336 41.02 10.60 9.24
C PRO A 336 42.14 10.67 10.29
N GLN A 337 43.19 11.45 10.02
CA GLN A 337 44.42 11.54 10.81
C GLN A 337 44.91 12.96 11.07
N THR A 338 44.56 13.97 10.26
CA THR A 338 45.33 15.22 10.24
C THR A 338 44.58 16.43 10.80
N GLN A 339 43.37 16.74 10.30
CA GLN A 339 42.69 17.99 10.61
C GLN A 339 41.16 17.93 10.44
N LEU A 340 40.47 18.73 11.25
CA LEU A 340 39.06 19.10 11.08
C LEU A 340 38.99 20.56 10.63
N ALA A 341 38.31 20.84 9.52
CA ALA A 341 38.08 22.20 9.03
C ALA A 341 36.58 22.48 8.92
N VAL A 342 36.15 23.63 9.42
CA VAL A 342 34.78 24.12 9.35
C VAL A 342 34.82 25.44 8.59
N GLU A 343 34.04 25.55 7.52
CA GLU A 343 34.10 26.66 6.56
C GLU A 343 32.70 27.23 6.34
N GLU A 344 32.48 28.48 6.78
CA GLU A 344 31.23 29.25 6.62
C GLU A 344 29.97 28.48 7.05
N LEU A 345 30.08 27.68 8.11
CA LEU A 345 29.06 26.74 8.53
C LEU A 345 27.82 27.47 9.03
N THR A 346 26.69 27.24 8.36
CA THR A 346 25.36 27.72 8.74
C THR A 346 24.43 26.52 8.89
N VAL A 347 23.82 26.37 10.06
CA VAL A 347 23.03 25.18 10.43
C VAL A 347 21.70 25.60 11.04
N ALA A 348 20.64 24.95 10.61
CA ALA A 348 19.33 25.01 11.22
C ALA A 348 18.89 23.62 11.71
N PRO A 349 18.12 23.53 12.81
CA PRO A 349 17.44 22.30 13.18
C PRO A 349 16.56 21.78 12.04
N PRO A 350 16.45 20.47 11.79
CA PRO A 350 15.64 19.93 10.70
C PRO A 350 14.17 20.38 10.74
N SER A 351 13.64 20.69 11.92
CA SER A 351 12.26 21.14 12.16
C SER A 351 12.05 22.65 12.02
N LEU A 352 13.12 23.45 11.87
CA LEU A 352 13.06 24.92 11.87
C LEU A 352 13.80 25.46 10.66
N GLN A 353 13.19 26.40 9.93
CA GLN A 353 13.87 27.06 8.80
C GLN A 353 14.83 28.17 9.24
N ARG A 354 14.78 28.61 10.50
CA ARG A 354 15.64 29.69 11.00
C ARG A 354 17.01 29.12 11.41
N PRO A 355 18.12 29.62 10.84
CA PRO A 355 19.46 29.16 11.21
C PRO A 355 19.77 29.50 12.67
N THR A 356 20.27 28.50 13.41
CA THR A 356 20.76 28.67 14.79
C THR A 356 22.25 29.04 14.81
N LEU A 357 23.00 28.58 13.81
CA LEU A 357 24.40 28.94 13.60
C LEU A 357 24.53 29.60 12.23
N VAL A 358 25.34 30.65 12.14
CA VAL A 358 25.56 31.42 10.90
C VAL A 358 27.06 31.68 10.75
N ASN A 359 27.63 31.32 9.60
CA ASN A 359 29.01 31.61 9.20
C ASN A 359 30.09 31.24 10.21
N VAL A 360 29.99 30.06 10.83
CA VAL A 360 31.03 29.56 11.75
C VAL A 360 32.22 29.01 10.95
N SER A 361 33.43 29.47 11.24
CA SER A 361 34.66 29.00 10.59
C SER A 361 35.78 28.77 11.60
N PHE A 362 36.41 27.60 11.59
CA PHE A 362 37.59 27.29 12.39
C PHE A 362 38.32 26.04 11.87
N ARG A 363 39.55 25.81 12.32
CA ARG A 363 40.35 24.62 12.00
C ARG A 363 40.96 24.03 13.26
N LEU A 364 40.94 22.71 13.38
CA LEU A 364 41.58 21.97 14.48
C LEU A 364 42.59 20.98 13.89
N SER A 365 43.81 21.02 14.42
CA SER A 365 44.85 20.05 14.09
C SER A 365 44.68 18.79 14.94
N ARG A 366 45.22 17.66 14.48
CA ARG A 366 45.28 16.41 15.25
C ARG A 366 45.77 16.66 16.68
N GLY A 367 45.08 16.09 17.66
CA GLY A 367 45.44 16.17 19.08
C GLY A 367 45.05 17.48 19.77
N ALA A 368 44.50 18.45 19.05
CA ALA A 368 43.97 19.67 19.66
C ALA A 368 42.61 19.43 20.32
N GLY A 369 42.39 20.07 21.48
CA GLY A 369 41.08 20.16 22.13
C GLY A 369 40.43 21.51 21.88
N LEU A 370 39.11 21.52 21.62
CA LEU A 370 38.33 22.74 21.47
C LEU A 370 37.25 22.81 22.55
N ALA A 371 37.30 23.85 23.39
CA ALA A 371 36.23 24.16 24.32
C ALA A 371 35.23 25.15 23.69
N ILE A 372 33.96 24.75 23.59
CA ILE A 372 32.88 25.60 23.08
C ILE A 372 32.11 26.16 24.28
N VAL A 373 32.30 27.43 24.58
CA VAL A 373 31.66 28.13 25.72
C VAL A 373 30.62 29.14 25.24
N GLY A 374 29.60 29.36 26.06
CA GLY A 374 28.54 30.34 25.79
C GLY A 374 27.27 30.06 26.58
N PRO A 375 26.32 31.01 26.61
CA PRO A 375 25.05 30.86 27.34
C PRO A 375 24.20 29.70 26.80
N SER A 376 23.24 29.21 27.59
CA SER A 376 22.25 28.24 27.12
C SER A 376 21.48 28.78 25.92
N GLY A 377 21.25 27.94 24.91
CA GLY A 377 20.61 28.35 23.65
C GLY A 377 21.53 28.99 22.61
N SER A 378 22.83 29.18 22.90
CA SER A 378 23.80 29.76 21.93
C SER A 378 24.14 28.86 20.73
N GLY A 379 23.49 27.69 20.58
CA GLY A 379 23.73 26.77 19.46
C GLY A 379 24.87 25.77 19.64
N LYS A 380 25.44 25.61 20.85
CA LYS A 380 26.55 24.66 21.11
C LYS A 380 26.22 23.23 20.69
N THR A 381 25.09 22.70 21.14
CA THR A 381 24.63 21.35 20.77
C THR A 381 24.34 21.25 19.27
N THR A 382 23.83 22.32 18.65
CA THR A 382 23.63 22.40 17.19
C THR A 382 24.96 22.31 16.44
N LEU A 383 26.02 22.96 16.95
CA LEU A 383 27.35 22.91 16.35
C LEU A 383 27.90 21.50 16.44
N VAL A 384 27.87 20.88 17.62
CA VAL A 384 28.34 19.50 17.81
C VAL A 384 27.59 18.53 16.89
N ARG A 385 26.26 18.62 16.77
CA ARG A 385 25.45 17.78 15.86
C ARG A 385 25.84 17.96 14.39
N ALA A 386 26.25 19.15 13.98
CA ALA A 386 26.76 19.40 12.63
C ALA A 386 28.18 18.85 12.43
N LEU A 387 29.06 18.95 13.45
CA LEU A 387 30.43 18.45 13.39
C LEU A 387 30.51 16.92 13.29
N VAL A 388 29.58 16.20 13.92
CA VAL A 388 29.47 14.74 13.81
C VAL A 388 28.66 14.29 12.58
N GLY A 389 28.21 15.22 11.75
CA GLY A 389 27.44 14.92 10.53
C GLY A 389 25.99 14.49 10.76
N ALA A 390 25.48 14.55 12.00
CA ALA A 390 24.10 14.18 12.30
C ALA A 390 23.09 15.17 11.68
N TRP A 391 23.43 16.46 11.61
CA TRP A 391 22.64 17.49 10.95
C TRP A 391 23.38 18.03 9.73
N LYS A 392 22.71 18.07 8.59
CA LYS A 392 23.28 18.65 7.36
C LYS A 392 23.28 20.19 7.44
N PRO A 393 24.38 20.86 7.04
CA PRO A 393 24.41 22.31 7.00
C PRO A 393 23.52 22.86 5.87
N LEU A 394 22.98 24.06 6.08
CA LEU A 394 22.29 24.83 5.05
C LEU A 394 23.29 25.50 4.09
N ARG A 395 24.43 25.94 4.63
CA ARG A 395 25.54 26.55 3.89
C ARG A 395 26.86 26.23 4.60
N GLY A 396 27.94 26.21 3.83
CA GLY A 396 29.27 25.87 4.32
C GLY A 396 29.50 24.37 4.39
N THR A 397 30.69 23.97 4.82
CA THR A 397 31.08 22.55 4.89
C THR A 397 31.89 22.24 6.15
N VAL A 398 31.74 21.01 6.63
CA VAL A 398 32.64 20.41 7.61
C VAL A 398 33.49 19.38 6.87
N ARG A 399 34.80 19.48 7.01
CA ARG A 399 35.78 18.63 6.33
C ARG A 399 36.66 17.92 7.33
N LEU A 400 36.85 16.62 7.13
CA LEU A 400 37.88 15.81 7.79
C LEU A 400 38.94 15.50 6.74
N ASP A 401 40.19 15.91 7.00
CA ASP A 401 41.33 15.71 6.09
C ASP A 401 41.07 16.18 4.65
N GLY A 402 40.31 17.27 4.51
CA GLY A 402 39.97 17.87 3.22
C GLY A 402 38.70 17.32 2.55
N ALA A 403 38.23 16.14 2.96
CA ALA A 403 36.97 15.56 2.45
C ALA A 403 35.77 16.03 3.27
N ALA A 404 34.72 16.50 2.60
CA ALA A 404 33.50 16.96 3.27
C ALA A 404 32.71 15.79 3.86
N LEU A 405 32.06 15.97 5.02
CA LEU A 405 31.37 14.90 5.75
C LEU A 405 30.33 14.13 4.91
N ASP A 406 29.69 14.79 3.94
CA ASP A 406 28.71 14.17 3.02
C ASP A 406 29.34 13.26 1.96
N GLN A 407 30.67 13.26 1.83
CA GLN A 407 31.43 12.38 0.95
C GLN A 407 31.84 11.07 1.64
N TRP A 408 31.81 11.04 2.97
CA TRP A 408 32.18 9.87 3.77
C TRP A 408 31.01 8.89 3.88
N ASN A 409 31.35 7.60 3.98
CA ASN A 409 30.38 6.58 4.38
C ASN A 409 30.06 6.76 5.87
N SER A 410 28.79 6.96 6.21
CA SER A 410 28.36 7.23 7.59
C SER A 410 28.66 6.09 8.56
N GLU A 411 28.60 4.84 8.12
CA GLU A 411 28.92 3.68 8.96
C GLU A 411 30.43 3.63 9.27
N LEU A 412 31.27 3.80 8.25
CA LEU A 412 32.73 3.83 8.42
C LEU A 412 33.16 5.04 9.26
N LEU A 413 32.62 6.22 8.97
CA LEU A 413 32.93 7.45 9.70
C LEU A 413 32.54 7.34 11.18
N GLY A 414 31.42 6.67 11.48
CA GLY A 414 30.98 6.41 12.86
C GLY A 414 32.00 5.64 13.69
N THR A 415 32.85 4.80 13.08
CA THR A 415 33.93 4.09 13.81
C THR A 415 35.08 4.99 14.25
N HIS A 416 35.15 6.22 13.72
CA HIS A 416 36.21 7.20 13.99
C HIS A 416 35.75 8.39 14.84
N ILE A 417 34.45 8.50 15.11
CA ILE A 417 33.86 9.60 15.88
C ILE A 417 33.22 9.04 17.16
N GLY A 418 33.73 9.46 18.31
CA GLY A 418 33.03 9.30 19.59
C GLY A 418 32.07 10.46 19.82
N TYR A 419 30.78 10.19 19.98
CA TYR A 419 29.77 11.21 20.28
C TYR A 419 29.03 10.86 21.57
N LEU A 420 29.19 11.72 22.58
CA LEU A 420 28.42 11.67 23.82
C LEU A 420 27.36 12.78 23.77
N PRO A 421 26.07 12.45 23.52
CA PRO A 421 25.01 13.43 23.52
C PRO A 421 24.77 13.99 24.93
N GLN A 422 23.99 15.07 25.00
CA GLN A 422 23.62 15.72 26.26
C GLN A 422 22.62 14.88 27.10
N ASP A 423 21.83 14.04 26.43
CA ASP A 423 20.72 13.25 27.01
C ASP A 423 21.16 11.81 27.34
#